data_AF-A0A1E1WKW6-F1
#
_entry.id   AF-A0A1E1WKW6-F1
#
_cell.length_a   1.000
_cell.length_b   1.000
_cell.length_c   1.000
_cell.angle_alpha   90.00
_cell.angle_beta   90.00
_cell.angle_gamma   90.00
#
_symmetry.space_group_name_H-M   'P 1'
#
loop_
_entity.id
_entity.type
_entity.pdbx_description
1 polymer ?
#
loop_
_entity_poly.entity_id
_entity_poly.type
_entity_poly.pdbx_seq_one_letter_code
_entity_poly.pdbx_strand_id
1 'polypeptide(L)'
;GKFAFGGKLVTFEKCPQEAGSQKLVHISQVVSEPEIVERATELDSVLGSTQSQDPNATERLAEYCRQKGDAATEQHERYTWYFLRANFLPTFRSEVLNLLGFKQDEISSKFKGTSSLGDAPQSDALLSRGESTETEAELSTDTSTDLSDAHTLIERKLANVDLGPSATNVVIPNGDDSTSTICRALVCGNLEEAVEMCLEAK
;
A
#
# COMPACT_ATOMS: atom_id res chain seq x y z
N GLY A 1 26.83 42.80 -13.62
CA GLY A 1 25.68 42.03 -14.12
C GLY A 1 24.51 42.18 -13.16
N LYS A 2 23.32 41.73 -13.56
CA LYS A 2 22.12 41.67 -12.71
C LYS A 2 21.58 40.24 -12.71
N PHE A 3 21.16 39.75 -11.55
CA PHE A 3 20.44 38.48 -11.46
C PHE A 3 18.98 38.65 -11.87
N ALA A 4 18.46 37.66 -12.56
CA ALA A 4 17.07 37.56 -12.99
C ALA A 4 16.48 36.21 -12.55
N PHE A 5 15.17 36.08 -12.71
CA PHE A 5 14.43 34.87 -12.33
C PHE A 5 15.02 33.61 -12.99
N GLY A 6 14.97 32.49 -12.27
CA GLY A 6 15.52 31.21 -12.73
C GLY A 6 17.05 31.13 -12.65
N GLY A 7 17.69 31.93 -11.79
CA GLY A 7 19.15 31.88 -11.60
C GLY A 7 19.95 32.41 -12.79
N LYS A 8 19.35 33.25 -13.65
CA LYS A 8 20.04 33.83 -14.79
C LYS A 8 20.85 35.07 -14.36
N LEU A 9 22.09 35.18 -14.81
CA LEU A 9 22.93 36.36 -14.67
C LEU A 9 23.03 37.08 -16.02
N VAL A 10 22.60 38.33 -16.04
CA VAL A 10 22.63 39.20 -17.22
C VAL A 10 23.79 40.18 -17.13
N THR A 11 24.70 40.16 -18.10
CA THR A 11 25.84 41.08 -18.19
C THR A 11 25.84 41.82 -19.51
N PHE A 12 26.11 43.12 -19.48
CA PHE A 12 26.19 43.96 -20.65
C PHE A 12 27.64 44.26 -20.96
N GLU A 13 28.05 44.07 -22.21
CA GLU A 13 29.39 44.35 -22.70
C GLU A 13 29.33 45.37 -23.84
N LYS A 14 30.30 46.29 -23.88
CA LYS A 14 30.38 47.32 -24.92
C LYS A 14 31.53 46.95 -25.84
N CYS A 15 31.22 46.54 -27.08
CA CYS A 15 32.26 46.20 -28.04
C CYS A 15 32.80 47.49 -28.69
N PRO A 16 34.12 47.72 -28.66
CA PRO A 16 34.74 48.77 -29.46
C PRO A 16 34.79 48.28 -30.92
N GLN A 17 33.88 48.75 -31.75
CA GLN A 17 33.95 48.54 -33.20
C GLN A 17 33.88 49.89 -33.92
N GLU A 18 34.69 50.03 -34.96
CA GLU A 18 35.01 51.31 -35.62
C GLU A 18 33.83 51.96 -36.37
N ALA A 19 32.66 51.32 -36.40
CA ALA A 19 31.46 51.78 -37.10
C ALA A 19 30.20 51.92 -36.21
N GLY A 20 30.37 52.07 -34.89
CA GLY A 20 29.28 52.37 -33.95
C GLY A 20 29.27 51.45 -32.72
N SER A 21 28.91 52.01 -31.56
CA SER A 21 28.93 51.26 -30.30
C SER A 21 27.80 50.22 -30.25
N GLN A 22 28.11 48.95 -30.50
CA GLN A 22 27.21 47.84 -30.26
C GLN A 22 27.23 47.44 -28.77
N LYS A 23 26.05 47.16 -28.20
CA LYS A 23 25.89 46.66 -26.83
C LYS A 23 25.56 45.17 -26.91
N LEU A 24 26.46 44.33 -26.44
CA LEU A 24 26.26 42.89 -26.33
C LEU A 24 25.65 42.56 -24.97
N VAL A 25 24.71 41.62 -24.94
CA VAL A 25 24.09 41.13 -23.71
C VAL A 25 24.37 39.65 -23.58
N HIS A 26 25.02 39.26 -22.49
CA HIS A 26 25.26 37.87 -22.14
C HIS A 26 24.28 37.46 -21.05
N ILE A 27 23.65 36.29 -21.23
CA ILE A 27 22.75 35.68 -20.24
C ILE A 27 23.32 34.32 -19.89
N SER A 28 23.84 34.19 -18.67
CA SER A 28 24.42 32.94 -18.16
C SER A 28 23.52 32.30 -17.12
N GLN A 29 23.32 30.98 -17.18
CA GLN A 29 22.70 30.25 -16.07
C GLN A 29 23.74 30.11 -14.95
N VAL A 30 23.40 30.61 -13.77
CA VAL A 30 24.19 30.38 -12.57
C VAL A 30 23.52 29.26 -11.78
N VAL A 31 24.30 28.25 -11.42
CA VAL A 31 23.88 27.14 -10.57
C VAL A 31 24.80 27.14 -9.35
N SER A 32 24.22 27.43 -8.18
CA SER A 32 24.98 27.42 -6.92
C SER A 32 25.26 26.00 -6.43
N GLU A 33 24.30 25.09 -6.61
CA GLU A 33 24.33 23.73 -6.07
C GLU A 33 23.98 22.73 -7.19
N PRO A 34 24.97 22.29 -7.98
CA PRO A 34 24.73 21.44 -9.14
C PRO A 34 24.14 20.08 -8.75
N GLU A 35 24.53 19.54 -7.59
CA GLU A 35 24.05 18.25 -7.08
C GLU A 35 22.54 18.25 -6.80
N ILE A 36 21.98 19.37 -6.33
CA ILE A 36 20.53 19.48 -6.10
C ILE A 36 19.78 19.52 -7.43
N VAL A 37 20.31 20.25 -8.42
CA VAL A 37 19.72 20.33 -9.76
C VAL A 37 19.73 18.97 -10.44
N GLU A 38 20.83 18.24 -10.33
CA GLU A 38 20.95 16.88 -10.89
C GLU A 38 19.93 15.93 -10.25
N ARG A 39 19.85 15.90 -8.91
CA ARG A 39 18.85 15.07 -8.20
C ARG A 39 17.42 15.43 -8.55
N ALA A 40 17.11 16.72 -8.71
CA ALA A 40 15.78 17.17 -9.11
C ALA A 40 15.45 16.72 -10.55
N THR A 41 16.42 16.86 -11.46
CA THR A 41 16.27 16.43 -12.86
C THR A 41 16.08 14.91 -12.97
N GLU A 42 16.83 14.14 -12.16
CA GLU A 42 16.68 12.69 -12.05
C GLU A 42 15.25 12.34 -11.58
N LEU A 43 14.79 12.95 -10.48
CA LEU A 43 13.45 12.72 -9.95
C LEU A 43 12.36 13.07 -10.98
N ASP A 44 12.47 14.23 -11.62
CA ASP A 44 11.52 14.66 -12.65
C ASP A 44 11.46 13.69 -13.83
N SER A 45 12.60 13.08 -14.20
CA SER A 45 12.64 12.07 -15.27
C SER A 45 11.87 10.79 -14.88
N VAL A 46 11.99 10.35 -13.63
CA VAL A 46 11.28 9.19 -13.11
C VAL A 46 9.78 9.49 -13.00
N LEU A 47 9.42 10.66 -12.47
CA LEU A 47 8.02 11.10 -12.35
C LEU A 47 7.36 11.30 -13.73
N GLY A 48 8.07 11.88 -14.69
CA GLY A 48 7.54 12.06 -16.05
C GLY A 48 7.13 10.75 -16.72
N SER A 49 7.83 9.64 -16.41
CA SER A 49 7.48 8.31 -16.93
C SER A 49 6.11 7.80 -16.41
N THR A 50 5.66 8.26 -15.24
CA THR A 50 4.35 7.91 -14.66
C THR A 50 3.18 8.61 -15.35
N GLN A 51 3.43 9.73 -16.02
CA GLN A 51 2.40 10.50 -16.72
C GLN A 51 2.15 9.97 -18.13
N SER A 52 3.18 9.40 -18.77
CA SER A 52 2.99 8.52 -19.92
C SER A 52 2.36 7.22 -19.44
N GLN A 53 1.35 6.66 -20.15
CA GLN A 53 0.77 5.34 -19.86
C GLN A 53 1.78 4.17 -20.07
N ASP A 54 3.00 4.29 -19.53
CA ASP A 54 4.01 3.24 -19.54
C ASP A 54 3.66 2.24 -18.43
N PRO A 55 3.39 0.96 -18.77
CA PRO A 55 3.10 -0.06 -17.78
C PRO A 55 4.24 -0.28 -16.77
N ASN A 56 5.48 0.11 -17.12
CA ASN A 56 6.66 -0.07 -16.27
C ASN A 56 6.99 1.18 -15.42
N ALA A 57 6.18 2.25 -15.49
CA ALA A 57 6.46 3.47 -14.76
C ALA A 57 6.47 3.26 -13.23
N THR A 58 5.55 2.42 -12.74
CA THR A 58 5.47 2.05 -11.32
C THR A 58 6.71 1.27 -10.87
N GLU A 59 7.22 0.36 -11.70
CA GLU A 59 8.45 -0.39 -11.42
C GLU A 59 9.67 0.52 -11.36
N ARG A 60 9.78 1.48 -12.28
CA ARG A 60 10.84 2.50 -12.27
C ARG A 60 10.82 3.35 -11.00
N LEU A 61 9.64 3.71 -10.50
CA LEU A 61 9.49 4.47 -9.27
C LEU A 61 9.86 3.63 -8.04
N ALA A 62 9.48 2.35 -8.02
CA ALA A 62 9.89 1.40 -7.00
C ALA A 62 11.43 1.24 -6.98
N GLU A 63 12.04 1.16 -8.15
CA GLU A 63 13.50 1.06 -8.32
C GLU A 63 14.22 2.33 -7.86
N TYR A 64 13.72 3.51 -8.22
CA TYR A 64 14.24 4.78 -7.73
C TYR A 64 14.18 4.86 -6.19
N CYS A 65 13.06 4.47 -5.59
CA CYS A 65 12.93 4.42 -4.13
C CYS A 65 13.91 3.43 -3.49
N ARG A 66 14.17 2.28 -4.13
CA ARG A 66 15.20 1.33 -3.68
C ARG A 66 16.57 2.00 -3.63
N GLN A 67 16.97 2.66 -4.71
CA GLN A 67 18.29 3.31 -4.82
C GLN A 67 18.46 4.42 -3.77
N LYS A 68 17.42 5.24 -3.55
CA LYS A 68 17.47 6.27 -2.49
C LYS A 68 17.53 5.65 -1.09
N GLY A 69 16.81 4.57 -0.84
CA GLY A 69 16.92 3.82 0.43
C GLY A 69 18.29 3.19 0.65
N ASP A 70 18.90 2.64 -0.40
CA ASP A 70 20.23 2.03 -0.33
C ASP A 70 21.34 3.06 -0.07
N ALA A 71 21.20 4.26 -0.65
CA ALA A 71 22.13 5.38 -0.47
C ALA A 71 21.93 6.14 0.85
N ALA A 72 20.78 5.97 1.52
CA ALA A 72 20.49 6.64 2.79
C ALA A 72 21.45 6.17 3.89
N THR A 73 21.98 7.12 4.64
CA THR A 73 22.91 6.86 5.76
C THR A 73 22.18 6.65 7.07
N GLU A 74 21.03 7.30 7.23
CA GLU A 74 20.19 7.20 8.42
C GLU A 74 19.19 6.05 8.29
N GLN A 75 19.04 5.25 9.35
CA GLN A 75 18.13 4.11 9.35
C GLN A 75 16.66 4.54 9.15
N HIS A 76 16.25 5.66 9.74
CA HIS A 76 14.90 6.19 9.58
C HIS A 76 14.62 6.62 8.13
N GLU A 77 15.57 7.31 7.50
CA GLU A 77 15.48 7.72 6.10
C GLU A 77 15.42 6.49 5.18
N ARG A 78 16.27 5.49 5.43
CA ARG A 78 16.26 4.21 4.73
C ARG A 78 14.90 3.53 4.81
N TYR A 79 14.30 3.45 5.99
CA TYR A 79 12.95 2.90 6.15
C TYR A 79 11.91 3.71 5.40
N THR A 80 11.97 5.04 5.46
CA THR A 80 11.04 5.92 4.76
C THR A 80 11.03 5.63 3.26
N TRP A 81 12.22 5.49 2.66
CA TRP A 81 12.34 5.12 1.24
C TRP A 81 11.82 3.73 0.92
N TYR A 82 12.06 2.73 1.78
CA TYR A 82 11.52 1.39 1.54
C TYR A 82 10.02 1.29 1.74
N PHE A 83 9.44 2.03 2.69
CA PHE A 83 7.98 2.14 2.80
C PHE A 83 7.42 2.76 1.53
N LEU A 84 8.01 3.86 1.04
CA LEU A 84 7.59 4.46 -0.21
C LEU A 84 7.70 3.48 -1.40
N ARG A 85 8.81 2.72 -1.50
CA ARG A 85 8.98 1.65 -2.49
C ARG A 85 7.87 0.61 -2.42
N ALA A 86 7.52 0.13 -1.23
CA ALA A 86 6.51 -0.91 -1.05
C ALA A 86 5.16 -0.49 -1.64
N ASN A 87 4.80 0.80 -1.57
CA ASN A 87 3.56 1.35 -2.14
C ASN A 87 3.45 1.16 -3.66
N PHE A 88 4.57 0.98 -4.36
CA PHE A 88 4.62 0.80 -5.80
C PHE A 88 4.71 -0.68 -6.22
N LEU A 89 4.76 -1.61 -5.26
CA LEU A 89 4.83 -3.03 -5.57
C LEU A 89 3.45 -3.69 -5.54
N PRO A 90 3.20 -4.69 -6.39
CA PRO A 90 1.97 -5.48 -6.32
C PRO A 90 1.85 -6.23 -4.97
N THR A 91 2.98 -6.53 -4.34
CA THR A 91 3.10 -7.17 -3.01
C THR A 91 3.15 -6.16 -1.86
N PHE A 92 2.58 -4.95 -2.04
CA PHE A 92 2.58 -3.87 -1.05
C PHE A 92 2.33 -4.35 0.39
N ARG A 93 1.27 -5.14 0.58
CA ARG A 93 0.86 -5.60 1.92
C ARG A 93 1.93 -6.41 2.62
N SER A 94 2.51 -7.40 1.94
CA SER A 94 3.55 -8.25 2.53
C SER A 94 4.84 -7.46 2.76
N GLU A 95 5.19 -6.55 1.86
CA GLU A 95 6.37 -5.69 1.98
C GLU A 95 6.25 -4.74 3.18
N VAL A 96 5.10 -4.09 3.36
CA VAL A 96 4.84 -3.21 4.52
C VAL A 96 4.85 -3.98 5.83
N LEU A 97 4.21 -5.16 5.89
CA LEU A 97 4.23 -6.01 7.08
C LEU A 97 5.66 -6.41 7.45
N ASN A 98 6.47 -6.80 6.47
CA ASN A 98 7.87 -7.13 6.69
C ASN A 98 8.67 -5.92 7.21
N LEU A 99 8.45 -4.72 6.66
CA LEU A 99 9.10 -3.49 7.14
C LEU A 99 8.68 -3.10 8.56
N LEU A 100 7.47 -3.46 8.98
CA LEU A 100 6.98 -3.29 10.36
C LEU A 100 7.46 -4.41 11.30
N GLY A 101 8.18 -5.41 10.80
CA GLY A 101 8.72 -6.53 11.58
C GLY A 101 7.80 -7.74 11.68
N PHE A 102 6.70 -7.79 10.92
CA PHE A 102 5.81 -8.95 10.85
C PHE A 102 6.22 -9.85 9.69
N LYS A 103 6.70 -11.06 10.01
CA LYS A 103 6.94 -12.09 8.99
C LYS A 103 5.68 -12.90 8.75
N GLN A 104 5.34 -13.13 7.48
CA GLN A 104 4.15 -13.88 7.10
C GLN A 104 4.10 -15.28 7.76
N ASP A 105 5.25 -15.95 7.88
CA ASP A 105 5.35 -17.27 8.51
C ASP A 105 5.09 -17.22 10.04
N GLU A 106 5.51 -16.13 10.70
CA GLU A 106 5.25 -15.92 12.12
C GLU A 106 3.79 -15.53 12.36
N ILE A 107 3.16 -14.79 11.44
CA ILE A 107 1.72 -14.50 11.47
C ILE A 107 0.95 -15.82 11.42
N SER A 108 1.11 -16.62 10.36
CA SER A 108 0.36 -17.87 10.20
C SER A 108 0.66 -18.90 11.31
N SER A 109 1.87 -18.92 11.87
CA SER A 109 2.20 -19.84 12.98
C SER A 109 1.71 -19.36 14.34
N LYS A 110 1.67 -18.04 14.60
CA LYS A 110 1.24 -17.51 15.91
C LYS A 110 -0.24 -17.72 16.17
N PHE A 111 -1.03 -17.75 15.10
CA PHE A 111 -2.46 -17.90 15.24
C PHE A 111 -2.96 -19.35 15.04
N LYS A 112 -2.23 -20.19 14.28
CA LYS A 112 -2.45 -21.64 14.31
C LYS A 112 -2.16 -22.31 15.67
N GLY A 113 -1.57 -21.56 16.62
CA GLY A 113 -1.03 -22.08 17.87
C GLY A 113 -1.97 -22.05 19.08
N THR A 114 -3.12 -21.37 19.04
CA THR A 114 -3.96 -21.26 20.25
C THR A 114 -4.93 -22.43 20.44
N SER A 115 -5.08 -23.30 19.44
CA SER A 115 -6.03 -24.43 19.49
C SER A 115 -5.39 -25.79 19.88
N SER A 116 -4.16 -25.83 20.42
CA SER A 116 -3.43 -27.10 20.64
C SER A 116 -3.01 -27.43 22.09
N LEU A 117 -3.74 -26.94 23.09
CA LEU A 117 -3.64 -27.49 24.46
C LEU A 117 -4.78 -28.49 24.70
N GLY A 118 -4.67 -29.66 24.06
CA GLY A 118 -5.61 -30.78 24.19
C GLY A 118 -5.13 -32.00 23.40
N ASP A 119 -4.22 -32.75 24.00
CA ASP A 119 -3.58 -33.96 23.48
C ASP A 119 -4.58 -35.10 23.16
N ALA A 120 -4.57 -35.61 21.92
CA ALA A 120 -4.36 -37.04 21.59
C ALA A 120 -4.53 -37.32 20.07
N PRO A 121 -3.79 -38.30 19.50
CA PRO A 121 -3.61 -38.48 18.06
C PRO A 121 -4.57 -39.53 17.47
N GLN A 122 -5.00 -39.37 16.20
CA GLN A 122 -5.32 -40.53 15.35
C GLN A 122 -5.50 -40.20 13.85
N SER A 123 -4.60 -40.79 13.06
CA SER A 123 -4.78 -41.47 11.76
C SER A 123 -5.44 -40.78 10.56
N ASP A 124 -4.65 -40.76 9.47
CA ASP A 124 -5.07 -40.84 8.07
C ASP A 124 -6.34 -41.68 7.84
N ALA A 125 -7.35 -41.12 7.17
CA ALA A 125 -8.24 -41.84 6.25
C ALA A 125 -9.16 -40.89 5.46
N LEU A 126 -8.94 -40.86 4.14
CA LEU A 126 -9.96 -41.04 3.09
C LEU A 126 -11.30 -40.27 3.16
N LEU A 127 -11.42 -39.32 2.22
CA LEU A 127 -12.54 -39.10 1.31
C LEU A 127 -13.78 -40.01 1.47
N SER A 128 -14.90 -39.45 1.92
CA SER A 128 -16.28 -39.86 1.61
C SER A 128 -17.20 -38.68 1.94
N ARG A 129 -17.84 -37.97 1.00
CA ARG A 129 -19.00 -38.34 0.16
C ARG A 129 -20.23 -38.81 0.96
N GLY A 130 -21.32 -38.04 0.79
CA GLY A 130 -22.68 -38.30 1.27
C GLY A 130 -22.87 -37.80 2.71
N GLU A 131 -23.97 -37.20 3.12
CA GLU A 131 -25.32 -37.24 2.57
C GLU A 131 -26.11 -36.17 3.31
N SER A 132 -26.80 -35.31 2.56
CA SER A 132 -27.79 -34.39 3.10
C SER A 132 -28.93 -35.21 3.69
N THR A 133 -29.23 -35.03 4.99
CA THR A 133 -30.51 -35.46 5.54
C THR A 133 -31.41 -34.24 5.71
N GLU A 134 -32.43 -34.26 4.88
CA GLU A 134 -33.53 -33.32 4.74
C GLU A 134 -34.35 -33.25 6.04
N THR A 135 -34.69 -32.04 6.48
CA THR A 135 -35.92 -31.83 7.25
C THR A 135 -36.89 -31.09 6.36
N GLU A 136 -37.80 -31.88 5.82
CA GLU A 136 -39.00 -31.50 5.08
C GLU A 136 -39.77 -30.36 5.77
N ALA A 137 -39.84 -29.21 5.10
CA ALA A 137 -40.95 -28.29 5.21
C ALA A 137 -41.45 -28.04 3.79
N GLU A 138 -42.31 -28.93 3.31
CA GLU A 138 -43.02 -28.74 2.06
C GLU A 138 -43.89 -27.48 2.12
N LEU A 139 -43.57 -26.51 1.27
CA LEU A 139 -44.58 -25.62 0.70
C LEU A 139 -44.26 -25.43 -0.78
N SER A 140 -45.22 -25.84 -1.59
CA SER A 140 -45.19 -26.06 -3.03
C SER A 140 -44.58 -24.94 -3.89
N THR A 141 -43.87 -25.42 -4.91
CA THR A 141 -43.97 -25.10 -6.35
C THR A 141 -44.62 -23.78 -6.79
N ASP A 142 -43.93 -23.17 -7.77
CA ASP A 142 -44.30 -22.04 -8.62
C ASP A 142 -44.16 -20.65 -8.00
N THR A 143 -43.07 -19.97 -8.36
CA THR A 143 -43.07 -18.78 -9.23
C THR A 143 -41.74 -18.05 -9.05
N SER A 144 -41.01 -17.83 -10.16
CA SER A 144 -39.98 -16.79 -10.35
C SER A 144 -39.87 -15.75 -9.22
N THR A 145 -39.06 -16.01 -8.19
CA THR A 145 -38.79 -15.02 -7.14
C THR A 145 -37.55 -14.21 -7.51
N ASP A 146 -37.86 -12.97 -7.84
CA ASP A 146 -37.00 -11.84 -8.15
C ASP A 146 -35.69 -11.81 -7.32
N LEU A 147 -34.53 -11.92 -7.99
CA LEU A 147 -33.21 -11.63 -7.37
C LEU A 147 -33.17 -10.20 -6.78
N SER A 148 -34.08 -9.34 -7.22
CA SER A 148 -34.31 -7.98 -6.70
C SER A 148 -34.72 -7.98 -5.22
N ASP A 149 -35.50 -8.97 -4.76
CA ASP A 149 -35.93 -9.05 -3.35
C ASP A 149 -34.78 -9.44 -2.41
N ALA A 150 -33.87 -10.30 -2.87
CA ALA A 150 -32.66 -10.62 -2.12
C ALA A 150 -31.73 -9.39 -2.00
N HIS A 151 -31.57 -8.62 -3.08
CA HIS A 151 -30.80 -7.39 -3.09
C HIS A 151 -31.40 -6.33 -2.15
N THR A 152 -32.72 -6.12 -2.18
CA THR A 152 -33.37 -5.13 -1.29
C THR A 152 -33.37 -5.55 0.17
N LEU A 153 -33.34 -6.85 0.47
CA LEU A 153 -33.19 -7.37 1.82
C LEU A 153 -31.76 -7.16 2.34
N ILE A 154 -30.74 -7.38 1.50
CA ILE A 154 -29.33 -7.08 1.81
C ILE A 154 -29.16 -5.58 2.03
N GLU A 155 -29.70 -4.72 1.15
CA GLU A 155 -29.62 -3.26 1.32
C GLU A 155 -30.31 -2.77 2.59
N ARG A 156 -31.48 -3.30 2.97
CA ARG A 156 -32.10 -2.96 4.27
C ARG A 156 -31.25 -3.40 5.45
N LYS A 157 -30.64 -4.58 5.38
CA LYS A 157 -29.76 -5.08 6.44
C LYS A 157 -28.51 -4.20 6.57
N LEU A 158 -27.91 -3.78 5.46
CA LEU A 158 -26.77 -2.85 5.45
C LEU A 158 -27.17 -1.43 5.87
N ALA A 159 -28.36 -0.95 5.51
CA ALA A 159 -28.86 0.37 5.92
C ALA A 159 -29.06 0.49 7.44
N ASN A 160 -29.21 -0.65 8.14
CA ASN A 160 -29.26 -0.73 9.60
C ASN A 160 -27.87 -0.90 10.25
N VAL A 161 -26.81 -1.12 9.47
CA VAL A 161 -25.43 -1.07 9.95
C VAL A 161 -25.02 0.39 9.95
N ASP A 162 -25.09 1.01 11.12
CA ASP A 162 -24.53 2.35 11.33
C ASP A 162 -22.99 2.25 11.20
N LEU A 163 -22.51 2.43 9.98
CA LEU A 163 -21.10 2.63 9.70
C LEU A 163 -20.75 3.99 10.29
N GLY A 164 -20.36 3.98 11.57
CA GLY A 164 -19.83 5.15 12.25
C GLY A 164 -18.72 5.82 11.42
N PRO A 165 -18.42 7.10 11.68
CA PRO A 165 -17.46 7.86 10.88
C PRO A 165 -16.15 7.08 10.73
N SER A 166 -15.62 7.03 9.50
CA SER A 166 -14.36 6.37 9.18
C SER A 166 -13.29 6.79 10.17
N ALA A 167 -12.90 5.88 11.07
CA ALA A 167 -11.97 6.17 12.15
C ALA A 167 -10.62 6.58 11.56
N THR A 168 -10.16 7.80 11.84
CA THR A 168 -8.86 8.32 11.37
C THR A 168 -7.70 7.85 12.23
N ASN A 169 -7.97 7.30 13.41
CA ASN A 169 -6.99 6.73 14.35
C ASN A 169 -7.47 5.35 14.81
N VAL A 170 -7.43 4.36 13.92
CA VAL A 170 -7.68 2.97 14.29
C VAL A 170 -6.48 2.47 15.08
N VAL A 171 -6.64 2.35 16.40
CA VAL A 171 -5.67 1.67 17.25
C VAL A 171 -5.97 0.18 17.17
N ILE A 172 -5.07 -0.57 16.53
CA ILE A 172 -5.13 -2.03 16.56
C ILE A 172 -4.72 -2.44 17.98
N PRO A 173 -5.57 -3.16 18.73
CA PRO A 173 -5.20 -3.65 20.05
C PRO A 173 -3.97 -4.55 19.91
N ASN A 174 -2.95 -4.35 20.76
CA ASN A 174 -1.70 -5.12 20.75
C ASN A 174 -1.56 -6.09 21.94
N GLY A 175 -2.66 -6.38 22.64
CA GLY A 175 -2.69 -7.33 23.75
C GLY A 175 -2.60 -8.79 23.31
N ASP A 176 -2.65 -9.69 24.29
CA ASP A 176 -2.79 -11.14 24.08
C ASP A 176 -4.26 -11.61 24.25
N ASP A 177 -5.20 -10.66 24.27
CA ASP A 177 -6.63 -10.94 24.32
C ASP A 177 -7.17 -11.46 22.98
N SER A 178 -8.29 -12.18 23.03
CA SER A 178 -8.93 -12.74 21.83
C SER A 178 -9.25 -11.66 20.80
N THR A 179 -9.64 -10.45 21.23
CA THR A 179 -9.98 -9.35 20.33
C THR A 179 -8.74 -8.81 19.63
N SER A 180 -7.62 -8.58 20.34
CA SER A 180 -6.34 -8.22 19.72
C SER A 180 -5.86 -9.26 18.72
N THR A 181 -6.01 -10.53 19.05
CA THR A 181 -5.57 -11.65 18.21
C THR A 181 -6.40 -11.72 16.93
N ILE A 182 -7.73 -11.61 17.04
CA ILE A 182 -8.66 -11.52 15.91
C ILE A 182 -8.36 -10.28 15.05
N CYS A 183 -8.20 -9.09 15.65
CA CYS A 183 -7.86 -7.87 14.93
C CYS A 183 -6.56 -8.02 14.15
N ARG A 184 -5.55 -8.68 14.72
CA ARG A 184 -4.26 -8.89 14.08
C ARG A 184 -4.35 -9.90 12.94
N ALA A 185 -5.13 -10.98 13.08
CA ALA A 185 -5.42 -11.91 11.99
C ALA A 185 -6.14 -11.22 10.82
N LEU A 186 -7.13 -10.36 11.10
CA LEU A 186 -7.81 -9.53 10.11
C LEU A 186 -6.85 -8.55 9.40
N VAL A 187 -6.02 -7.84 10.17
CA VAL A 187 -5.04 -6.87 9.63
C VAL A 187 -3.95 -7.56 8.82
N CYS A 188 -3.67 -8.85 9.06
CA CYS A 188 -2.75 -9.66 8.26
C CYS A 188 -3.44 -10.35 7.06
N GLY A 189 -4.77 -10.45 7.07
CA GLY A 189 -5.58 -11.00 5.97
C GLY A 189 -5.85 -12.49 6.12
N ASN A 190 -5.66 -13.03 7.31
CA ASN A 190 -5.96 -14.41 7.64
C ASN A 190 -7.44 -14.52 8.07
N LEU A 191 -8.35 -14.49 7.09
CA LEU A 191 -9.80 -14.44 7.35
C LEU A 191 -10.33 -15.75 7.95
N GLU A 192 -9.82 -16.90 7.50
CA GLU A 192 -10.28 -18.23 7.94
C GLU A 192 -10.12 -18.40 9.45
N GLU A 193 -8.92 -18.11 9.93
CA GLU A 193 -8.54 -18.25 11.34
C GLU A 193 -9.13 -17.12 12.20
N ALA A 194 -9.31 -15.92 11.65
CA ALA A 194 -10.06 -14.86 12.33
C ALA A 194 -11.52 -15.26 12.59
N VAL A 195 -12.15 -15.98 11.65
CA VAL A 195 -13.51 -16.49 11.81
C VAL A 195 -13.54 -17.62 12.86
N GLU A 196 -12.59 -18.53 12.83
CA GLU A 196 -12.47 -19.61 13.83
C GLU A 196 -12.32 -19.05 15.25
N MET A 197 -11.40 -18.10 15.45
CA MET A 197 -11.24 -17.42 16.74
C MET A 197 -12.49 -16.66 17.18
N CYS A 198 -13.27 -16.09 16.26
CA CYS A 198 -14.56 -15.47 16.58
C CYS A 198 -15.60 -16.49 17.08
N LEU A 199 -15.56 -17.72 16.56
CA LEU A 199 -16.48 -18.78 16.97
C LEU A 199 -16.12 -19.38 18.34
N GLU A 200 -14.82 -19.43 18.66
CA GLU A 200 -14.31 -19.93 19.95
C GLU A 200 -14.43 -18.90 21.09
N ALA A 201 -14.43 -17.60 20.79
CA ALA A 201 -14.48 -16.52 21.79
C ALA A 201 -15.86 -16.31 22.46
N LYS A 202 -16.71 -17.35 22.53
CA LYS A 202 -18.11 -17.29 22.94
C LYS A 202 -18.32 -17.46 24.44
#